data_AF-V2WYF0-F1
#
_entry.id   AF-V2WYF0-F1
#
_cell.length_a   1.000
_cell.length_b   1.000
_cell.length_c   1.000
_cell.angle_alpha   90.00
_cell.angle_beta   90.00
_cell.angle_gamma   90.00
#
_symmetry.space_group_name_H-M   'P 1'
#
loop_
_entity.id
_entity.type
_entity.pdbx_description
1 polymer ?
#
loop_
_entity_poly.entity_id
_entity_poly.type
_entity_poly.pdbx_seq_one_letter_code
_entity_poly.pdbx_strand_id
1 'polypeptide(L)'
;MTLPFPGSLSVIILDNACIHYRERILELANEYGVCIEFLSPYSPDYNPIEEAFSKIKHFIRWKNAIFLDIHADAGLLYDMYVVTTEVITPQNAQGYIRHVGYVF
;
A
#
# COMPACT_ATOMS: atom_id res chain seq x y z
N MET A 1 7.14 -14.00 -14.47
CA MET A 1 7.86 -12.75 -14.72
C MET A 1 6.92 -11.60 -14.41
N THR A 2 6.91 -11.14 -13.16
CA THR A 2 6.15 -9.97 -12.73
C THR A 2 6.85 -8.74 -13.30
N LEU A 3 6.15 -7.95 -14.13
CA LEU A 3 6.66 -6.65 -14.55
C LEU A 3 7.02 -5.84 -13.28
N PRO A 4 8.18 -5.18 -13.20
CA PRO A 4 8.53 -4.38 -12.05
C PRO A 4 7.58 -3.19 -12.03
N PHE A 5 6.67 -3.17 -11.06
CA PHE A 5 5.84 -2.01 -10.80
C PHE A 5 6.68 -0.91 -10.10
N PRO A 6 6.38 0.37 -10.37
CA PRO A 6 5.56 0.86 -11.48
C PRO A 6 6.34 0.86 -12.80
N GLY A 7 5.69 0.47 -13.91
CA GLY A 7 6.22 0.63 -15.27
C GLY A 7 5.96 2.03 -15.84
N SER A 8 6.42 2.30 -17.06
CA SER A 8 6.12 3.57 -17.73
C SER A 8 4.60 3.81 -17.83
N LEU A 9 4.18 5.09 -17.74
CA LEU A 9 2.78 5.52 -17.71
C LEU A 9 2.00 5.10 -16.45
N SER A 10 2.69 4.63 -15.40
CA SER A 10 2.06 4.44 -14.09
C SER A 10 1.85 5.79 -13.39
N VAL A 11 0.85 5.83 -12.53
CA VAL A 11 0.61 6.94 -11.60
C VAL A 11 0.81 6.42 -10.18
N ILE A 12 1.66 7.08 -9.40
CA ILE A 12 1.80 6.85 -7.97
C ILE A 12 1.01 7.95 -7.24
N ILE A 13 0.04 7.53 -6.43
CA ILE A 13 -0.67 8.44 -5.52
C ILE A 13 0.07 8.44 -4.18
N LEU A 14 0.47 9.62 -3.71
CA LEU A 14 1.14 9.80 -2.43
C LEU A 14 0.35 10.76 -1.53
N ASP A 15 0.34 10.50 -0.23
CA ASP A 15 -0.11 11.49 0.74
C ASP A 15 0.93 12.62 0.91
N ASN A 16 0.60 13.63 1.72
CA ASN A 16 1.47 14.79 1.93
C ASN A 16 2.56 14.58 2.99
N ALA A 17 2.97 13.35 3.29
CA ALA A 17 4.10 13.13 4.18
C ALA A 17 5.35 13.86 3.66
N CYS A 18 6.06 14.58 4.53
CA CYS A 18 7.19 15.43 4.14
C CYS A 18 8.35 14.65 3.47
N ILE A 19 8.39 13.34 3.67
CA ILE A 19 9.34 12.43 3.03
C ILE A 19 9.06 12.21 1.54
N HIS A 20 7.80 12.40 1.08
CA HIS A 20 7.42 12.21 -0.32
C HIS A 20 7.90 13.33 -1.24
N TYR A 21 8.23 14.50 -0.69
CA TYR A 21 8.74 15.66 -1.43
C TYR A 21 10.26 15.69 -1.59
N ARG A 22 10.95 14.57 -1.33
CA ARG A 22 12.40 14.51 -1.55
C ARG A 22 12.68 14.58 -3.04
N GLU A 23 13.60 15.46 -3.45
CA GLU A 23 14.03 15.65 -4.84
C GLU A 23 14.34 14.31 -5.53
N ARG A 24 15.05 13.43 -4.82
CA ARG A 24 15.38 12.09 -5.31
C ARG A 24 14.16 11.24 -5.71
N ILE A 25 13.02 11.38 -5.03
CA ILE A 25 11.79 10.64 -5.37
C ILE A 25 11.22 11.15 -6.71
N LEU A 26 11.21 12.47 -6.89
CA LEU A 26 10.71 13.12 -8.11
C LEU A 26 11.60 12.81 -9.32
N GLU A 27 12.92 12.83 -9.12
CA GLU A 27 13.91 12.44 -10.15
C GLU A 27 13.69 11.00 -10.62
N LEU A 28 13.55 10.06 -9.69
CA LEU A 28 13.33 8.64 -10.00
C LEU A 28 12.02 8.46 -10.76
N ALA A 29 10.94 9.10 -10.32
CA ALA A 29 9.66 9.01 -11.04
C ALA A 29 9.79 9.50 -12.49
N ASN A 30 10.48 10.62 -12.70
CA ASN A 30 10.74 11.13 -14.05
C ASN A 30 11.62 10.19 -14.89
N GLU A 31 12.68 9.63 -14.32
CA GLU A 31 13.58 8.66 -15.00
C GLU A 31 12.82 7.44 -15.52
N TYR A 32 11.84 6.94 -14.75
CA TYR A 32 11.03 5.77 -15.11
C TYR A 32 9.73 6.11 -15.87
N GLY A 33 9.49 7.39 -16.18
CA GLY A 33 8.27 7.83 -16.87
C GLY A 33 6.99 7.57 -16.06
N VAL A 34 7.09 7.74 -14.73
CA VAL A 34 6.02 7.57 -13.75
C VAL A 34 5.53 8.94 -13.30
N CYS A 35 4.21 9.13 -13.27
CA CYS A 35 3.62 10.34 -12.71
C CYS A 35 3.45 10.18 -11.19
N ILE A 36 3.76 11.24 -10.43
CA ILE A 36 3.41 11.31 -9.00
C ILE A 36 2.28 12.33 -8.85
N GLU A 37 1.19 11.90 -8.22
CA GLU A 37 0.09 12.77 -7.81
C GLU A 37 0.02 12.81 -6.28
N PHE A 38 0.00 14.02 -5.73
CA PHE A 38 -0.13 14.24 -4.29
C PHE A 38 -1.59 14.48 -3.94
N LEU A 39 -2.07 13.78 -2.91
CA LEU A 39 -3.40 14.02 -2.35
C LEU A 39 -3.47 15.40 -1.70
N SER A 40 -4.65 16.02 -1.66
CA SER A 40 -4.84 17.22 -0.84
C SER A 40 -4.67 16.90 0.65
N PRO A 41 -4.25 17.88 1.49
CA PRO A 41 -4.14 17.67 2.93
C PRO A 41 -5.44 17.17 3.53
N TYR A 42 -5.33 16.26 4.51
CA TYR A 42 -6.48 15.67 5.20
C TYR A 42 -7.50 15.01 4.27
N SER A 43 -7.07 14.44 3.15
CA SER A 43 -7.94 13.73 2.21
C SER A 43 -7.69 12.21 2.19
N PRO A 44 -7.78 11.52 3.36
CA PRO A 44 -7.56 10.08 3.43
C PRO A 44 -8.63 9.30 2.64
N ASP A 45 -9.80 9.90 2.40
CA ASP A 45 -10.88 9.30 1.61
C ASP A 45 -10.49 9.00 0.16
N TYR A 46 -9.43 9.66 -0.34
CA TYR A 46 -8.86 9.41 -1.67
C TYR A 46 -7.63 8.50 -1.64
N ASN A 47 -7.23 7.97 -0.47
CA ASN A 47 -6.07 7.10 -0.36
C ASN A 47 -6.48 5.61 -0.26
N PRO A 48 -6.33 4.81 -1.33
CA PRO A 48 -6.80 3.43 -1.34
C PRO A 48 -6.05 2.52 -0.35
N ILE A 49 -4.87 2.94 0.15
CA ILE A 49 -4.12 2.17 1.14
C ILE A 49 -4.85 2.11 2.50
N GLU A 50 -5.72 3.07 2.80
CA GLU A 50 -6.42 3.15 4.09
C GLU A 50 -7.34 1.94 4.30
N GLU A 51 -8.06 1.52 3.26
CA GLU A 51 -8.90 0.31 3.31
C GLU A 51 -8.08 -0.96 3.44
N ALA A 52 -6.96 -1.04 2.72
CA ALA A 52 -6.04 -2.16 2.83
C ALA A 52 -5.51 -2.29 4.28
N PHE A 53 -5.07 -1.17 4.88
CA PHE A 53 -4.64 -1.13 6.27
C PHE A 53 -5.77 -1.46 7.24
N SER A 54 -7.00 -0.99 6.99
CA SER A 54 -8.17 -1.35 7.80
C SER A 54 -8.38 -2.87 7.82
N LYS A 55 -8.31 -3.52 6.66
CA LYS A 55 -8.46 -4.97 6.54
C LYS A 55 -7.33 -5.73 7.23
N ILE A 56 -6.07 -5.30 7.03
CA ILE A 56 -4.90 -5.89 7.71
C ILE A 56 -5.04 -5.78 9.24
N LYS A 57 -5.38 -4.58 9.76
CA LYS A 57 -5.59 -4.36 11.19
C LYS A 57 -6.72 -5.23 11.74
N HIS A 58 -7.83 -5.35 11.01
CA HIS A 58 -8.94 -6.22 11.40
C HIS A 58 -8.50 -7.68 11.50
N PHE A 59 -7.75 -8.18 10.51
CA PHE A 59 -7.23 -9.54 10.51
C PHE A 59 -6.30 -9.80 11.69
N ILE A 60 -5.33 -8.92 11.95
CA ILE A 60 -4.41 -9.03 13.09
C ILE A 60 -5.18 -9.08 14.41
N ARG A 61 -6.15 -8.17 14.60
CA ARG A 61 -7.01 -8.15 15.81
C ARG A 61 -7.84 -9.42 15.98
N TRP A 62 -8.34 -9.98 14.88
CA TRP A 62 -9.10 -11.23 14.92
C TRP A 62 -8.20 -12.43 15.25
N LYS A 63 -6.97 -12.44 14.73
CA LYS A 63 -5.97 -13.50 14.94
C LYS A 63 -5.04 -13.24 16.13
N ASN A 64 -5.32 -12.25 16.98
CA ASN A 64 -4.38 -11.73 17.99
C ASN A 64 -3.91 -12.82 18.98
N ALA A 65 -4.75 -13.82 19.27
CA ALA A 65 -4.38 -14.97 20.12
C ALA A 65 -3.44 -15.98 19.43
N ILE A 66 -3.39 -15.97 18.09
CA ILE A 66 -2.62 -16.92 17.26
C ILE A 66 -1.30 -16.26 16.81
N PHE A 67 -1.31 -14.96 16.50
CA PHE A 67 -0.12 -14.25 16.01
C PHE A 67 0.97 -14.08 17.06
N LEU A 68 0.61 -13.86 18.33
CA LEU A 68 1.58 -13.69 19.41
C LEU A 68 2.28 -14.99 19.82
N ASP A 69 1.67 -16.15 19.57
CA ASP A 69 2.19 -17.47 19.97
C ASP A 69 2.99 -18.19 18.86
N ILE A 70 2.62 -18.02 17.59
CA ILE A 70 3.20 -18.83 16.48
C ILE A 70 4.58 -18.36 16.02
N HIS A 71 4.92 -17.09 16.20
CA HIS A 71 6.07 -16.47 15.54
C HIS A 71 7.01 -15.71 16.48
N ALA A 72 7.07 -16.11 17.75
CA ALA A 72 8.00 -15.55 18.72
C ALA A 72 9.48 -15.51 18.22
N ASP A 73 9.87 -16.47 17.36
CA ASP A 73 11.22 -16.59 16.81
C ASP A 73 11.40 -16.09 15.35
N ALA A 74 10.32 -15.97 14.55
CA ALA A 74 10.40 -15.61 13.12
C ALA A 74 10.45 -14.09 12.86
N GLY A 75 10.11 -13.30 13.89
CA GLY A 75 10.19 -11.85 13.86
C GLY A 75 9.01 -11.18 13.13
N LEU A 76 8.67 -9.97 13.59
CA LEU A 76 7.54 -9.17 13.14
C LEU A 76 7.43 -8.98 11.61
N LEU A 77 8.55 -9.05 10.89
CA LEU A 77 8.59 -8.85 9.44
C LEU A 77 8.04 -10.05 8.65
N TYR A 78 8.39 -11.27 9.05
CA TYR A 78 7.90 -12.49 8.41
C TYR A 78 6.38 -12.62 8.61
N ASP A 79 5.95 -12.34 9.82
CA ASP A 79 4.57 -12.24 10.25
C ASP A 79 3.77 -11.28 9.38
N MET A 80 4.27 -10.06 9.21
CA MET A 80 3.62 -9.07 8.37
C MET A 80 3.59 -9.48 6.90
N TYR A 81 4.64 -10.13 6.40
CA TYR A 81 4.65 -10.67 5.05
C TYR A 81 3.57 -11.74 4.84
N VAL A 82 3.44 -12.70 5.76
CA VAL A 82 2.39 -13.74 5.69
C VAL A 82 1.00 -13.10 5.78
N VAL A 83 0.77 -12.19 6.73
CA VAL A 83 -0.50 -11.47 6.85
C VAL A 83 -0.84 -10.74 5.56
N THR A 84 0.08 -9.97 5.01
CA THR A 84 -0.23 -9.11 3.86
C THR A 84 -0.44 -9.91 2.58
N THR A 85 0.32 -10.99 2.38
CA THR A 85 0.19 -11.87 1.20
C THR A 85 -1.08 -12.73 1.21
N GLU A 86 -1.59 -13.09 2.38
CA GLU A 86 -2.82 -13.89 2.50
C GLU A 86 -4.11 -13.03 2.61
N VAL A 87 -4.01 -11.80 3.13
CA VAL A 87 -5.19 -10.98 3.47
C VAL A 87 -5.63 -10.08 2.31
N ILE A 88 -4.68 -9.54 1.54
CA ILE A 88 -4.97 -8.59 0.46
C ILE A 88 -4.88 -9.32 -0.88
N THR A 89 -6.04 -9.64 -1.46
CA THR A 89 -6.10 -10.23 -2.80
C THR A 89 -6.04 -9.17 -3.91
N PRO A 90 -5.69 -9.54 -5.15
CA PRO A 90 -5.78 -8.61 -6.28
C PRO A 90 -7.17 -8.00 -6.46
N GLN A 91 -8.24 -8.76 -6.19
CA GLN A 91 -9.62 -8.28 -6.24
C GLN A 91 -9.90 -7.24 -5.15
N ASN A 92 -9.31 -7.41 -3.95
CA ASN A 92 -9.40 -6.40 -2.90
C ASN A 92 -8.69 -5.11 -3.32
N ALA A 93 -7.45 -5.19 -3.80
CA ALA A 93 -6.71 -4.02 -4.26
C ALA A 93 -7.45 -3.24 -5.35
N GLN A 94 -7.98 -3.93 -6.36
CA GLN A 94 -8.81 -3.30 -7.40
C GLN A 94 -10.08 -2.67 -6.83
N GLY A 95 -10.71 -3.32 -5.85
CA GLY A 95 -11.88 -2.79 -5.15
C GLY A 95 -11.58 -1.48 -4.42
N TYR A 96 -10.47 -1.42 -3.67
CA TYR A 96 -10.08 -0.22 -2.91
C TYR A 96 -9.80 0.97 -3.82
N ILE A 97 -9.07 0.76 -4.92
CA ILE A 97 -8.77 1.82 -5.90
C ILE A 97 -10.06 2.37 -6.51
N ARG A 98 -11.01 1.50 -6.88
CA ARG A 98 -12.31 1.91 -7.42
C ARG A 98 -13.19 2.60 -6.39
N HIS A 99 -13.17 2.14 -5.14
CA HIS A 99 -14.01 2.68 -4.07
C HIS A 99 -13.67 4.14 -3.75
N VAL A 100 -12.40 4.51 -3.81
CA VAL A 100 -11.95 5.91 -3.63
C VAL A 100 -12.10 6.78 -4.89
N GLY A 101 -12.65 6.24 -5.98
CA GLY A 101 -13.02 6.98 -7.18
C GLY A 101 -12.03 6.96 -8.35
N TYR A 102 -10.93 6.19 -8.26
CA TYR A 102 -9.99 6.07 -9.38
C TYR A 102 -10.46 5.06 -10.43
N VAL A 103 -10.11 5.34 -11.69
CA VAL A 103 -10.43 4.52 -12.86
C VAL A 103 -9.16 4.07 -13.56
N PHE A 104 -9.09 2.79 -13.96
CA PHE A 104 -7.96 2.15 -14.63
C PHE A 104 -8.42 0.91 -15.42
#